data_AF-A0A097PSN2-F1
#
_entry.id   AF-A0A097PSN2-F1
#
_cell.length_a   1.000
_cell.length_b   1.000
_cell.length_c   1.000
_cell.angle_alpha   90.00
_cell.angle_beta   90.00
_cell.angle_gamma   90.00
#
_symmetry.space_group_name_H-M   'P 1'
#
loop_
_entity.id
_entity.type
_entity.pdbx_description
1 polymer ?
#
loop_
_entity_poly.entity_id
_entity_poly.type
_entity_poly.pdbx_seq_one_letter_code
_entity_poly.pdbx_strand_id
1 'polypeptide(L)'
;VKKVAASCVWLASKLEENPRKSRQVIIVFHRMECRRENLPIEFLDLNSKKFAELKVELSRTERHILKEMGFVCHVEHPHKFISNYLVTLKTPELRQEAWNLANDSLRTTLCVRFKSEVVACGVVYAAARRFQVPLPENPPWWKAFDADKSGIDEVCRVLAHLYSLPKAKYISVCK
;
A
#
# COMPACT_ATOMS: atom_id res chain seq x y z
N VAL A 1 -7.76 9.00 -11.92
CA VAL A 1 -6.65 8.51 -11.05
C VAL A 1 -6.06 9.58 -10.13
N LYS A 2 -5.52 10.70 -10.63
CA LYS A 2 -4.82 11.71 -9.80
C LYS A 2 -5.64 12.27 -8.62
N LYS A 3 -6.89 12.69 -8.89
CA LYS A 3 -7.82 13.23 -7.89
C LYS A 3 -8.14 12.21 -6.80
N VAL A 4 -8.42 10.97 -7.20
CA VAL A 4 -8.67 9.84 -6.27
C VAL A 4 -7.45 9.61 -5.38
N ALA A 5 -6.24 9.57 -5.95
CA ALA A 5 -5.02 9.40 -5.16
C ALA A 5 -4.82 10.52 -4.13
N ALA A 6 -5.05 11.78 -4.50
CA ALA A 6 -4.97 12.91 -3.58
C ALA A 6 -5.98 12.79 -2.43
N SER A 7 -7.23 12.44 -2.76
CA SER A 7 -8.28 12.23 -1.77
C SER A 7 -8.02 11.03 -0.88
N CYS A 8 -7.49 9.92 -1.39
CA CYS A 8 -7.09 8.78 -0.56
C CYS A 8 -5.99 9.15 0.43
N VAL A 9 -4.95 9.89 0.01
CA VAL A 9 -3.89 10.36 0.93
C VAL A 9 -4.44 11.31 1.98
N TRP A 10 -5.33 12.23 1.57
CA TRP A 10 -5.95 13.16 2.49
C TRP A 10 -6.85 12.44 3.52
N LEU A 11 -7.67 11.51 3.06
CA LEU A 11 -8.53 10.69 3.90
C LEU A 11 -7.71 9.83 4.87
N ALA A 12 -6.72 9.09 4.37
CA ALA A 12 -5.83 8.26 5.19
C ALA A 12 -5.14 9.08 6.28
N SER A 13 -4.71 10.32 5.99
CA SER A 13 -4.08 11.17 7.01
C SER A 13 -5.01 11.46 8.21
N LYS A 14 -6.33 11.52 7.98
CA LYS A 14 -7.30 11.72 9.05
C LYS A 14 -7.58 10.43 9.81
N LEU A 15 -7.67 9.30 9.10
CA LEU A 15 -7.93 7.99 9.69
C LEU A 15 -6.76 7.51 10.57
N GLU A 16 -5.52 7.85 10.18
CA GLU A 16 -4.29 7.51 10.93
C GLU A 16 -3.92 8.57 11.98
N GLU A 17 -4.87 9.43 12.38
CA GLU A 17 -4.69 10.46 13.42
C GLU A 17 -3.48 11.40 13.18
N ASN A 18 -3.14 11.63 11.90
CA ASN A 18 -2.08 12.55 11.47
C ASN A 18 -2.61 13.53 10.40
N PRO A 19 -3.65 14.32 10.72
CA PRO A 19 -4.41 15.06 9.73
C PRO A 19 -3.56 16.09 9.00
N ARG A 20 -3.65 16.08 7.66
CA ARG A 20 -3.02 17.09 6.80
C ARG A 20 -4.02 18.13 6.31
N LYS A 21 -3.59 19.39 6.22
CA LYS A 21 -4.42 20.45 5.64
C LYS A 21 -4.62 20.18 4.15
N SER A 22 -5.83 20.33 3.64
CA SER A 22 -6.15 20.11 2.22
C SER A 22 -5.24 20.92 1.28
N ARG A 23 -4.90 22.16 1.67
CA ARG A 23 -3.91 23.00 0.97
C ARG A 23 -2.58 22.27 0.73
N GLN A 24 -2.03 21.59 1.75
CA GLN A 24 -0.73 20.91 1.64
C GLN A 24 -0.81 19.74 0.66
N VAL A 25 -1.87 18.95 0.74
CA VAL A 25 -2.10 17.82 -0.18
C VAL A 25 -2.21 18.33 -1.62
N ILE A 26 -3.03 19.36 -1.84
CA ILE A 26 -3.23 19.94 -3.18
C ILE A 26 -1.93 20.47 -3.77
N ILE A 27 -1.12 21.20 -2.99
CA ILE A 27 0.16 21.76 -3.47
C ILE A 27 1.13 20.64 -3.87
N VAL A 28 1.25 19.59 -3.05
CA VAL A 28 2.14 18.47 -3.35
C VAL A 28 1.70 17.73 -4.60
N PHE A 29 0.40 17.42 -4.71
CA PHE A 29 -0.13 16.73 -5.89
C PHE A 29 -0.01 17.59 -7.16
N HIS A 30 -0.23 18.90 -7.07
CA HIS A 30 -0.01 19.82 -8.18
C HIS A 30 1.45 19.83 -8.63
N ARG A 31 2.40 19.93 -7.70
CA ARG A 31 3.85 19.87 -8.01
C ARG A 31 4.25 18.53 -8.64
N MET A 32 3.71 17.43 -8.12
CA MET A 32 3.95 16.09 -8.68
C MET A 32 3.40 15.97 -10.10
N GLU A 33 2.23 16.56 -10.37
CA GLU A 33 1.64 16.62 -11.69
C GLU A 33 2.50 17.43 -12.66
N CYS A 34 2.89 18.66 -12.30
CA CYS A 34 3.75 19.48 -13.16
C CYS A 34 5.05 18.74 -13.52
N ARG A 35 5.69 18.12 -12.53
CA ARG A 35 6.91 17.33 -12.77
C ARG A 35 6.68 16.14 -13.69
N ARG A 36 5.54 15.45 -13.57
CA ARG A 36 5.22 14.27 -14.40
C ARG A 36 4.88 14.65 -15.84
N GLU A 37 4.29 15.83 -16.02
CA GLU A 37 3.88 16.34 -17.34
C GLU A 37 4.93 17.23 -17.99
N ASN A 38 6.12 17.36 -17.39
CA ASN A 38 7.19 18.27 -17.80
C ASN A 38 6.71 19.72 -17.95
N LEU A 39 5.75 20.13 -17.12
CA LEU A 39 5.31 21.52 -17.02
C LEU A 39 6.21 22.31 -16.06
N PRO A 40 6.30 23.64 -16.22
CA PRO A 40 6.95 24.51 -15.25
C PRO A 40 6.43 24.25 -13.82
N ILE A 41 7.36 24.08 -12.87
CA ILE A 41 7.01 23.90 -11.46
C ILE A 41 6.73 25.28 -10.86
N GLU A 42 5.55 25.79 -11.15
CA GLU A 42 5.08 27.06 -10.64
C GLU A 42 4.37 26.92 -9.30
N PHE A 43 4.36 28.01 -8.54
CA PHE A 43 3.60 28.08 -7.30
C PHE A 43 2.10 28.13 -7.61
N LEU A 44 1.32 27.28 -6.94
CA LEU A 44 -0.13 27.33 -7.05
C LEU A 44 -0.68 28.48 -6.21
N ASP A 45 -1.15 29.53 -6.88
CA ASP A 45 -1.84 30.64 -6.22
C ASP A 45 -3.10 30.15 -5.49
N LEU A 46 -3.17 30.47 -4.20
CA LEU A 46 -4.24 30.04 -3.30
C LEU A 46 -5.53 30.83 -3.48
N ASN A 47 -5.43 32.03 -4.06
CA ASN A 47 -6.58 32.86 -4.38
C ASN A 47 -7.11 32.55 -5.78
N SER A 48 -6.42 31.69 -6.54
CA SER A 48 -6.83 31.32 -7.88
C SER A 48 -8.12 30.49 -7.88
N LYS A 49 -8.93 30.68 -8.92
CA LYS A 49 -10.09 29.83 -9.22
C LYS A 49 -9.72 28.35 -9.26
N LYS A 50 -8.56 28.03 -9.84
CA LYS A 50 -8.03 26.66 -9.93
C LYS A 50 -7.84 26.02 -8.55
N PHE A 51 -7.26 26.73 -7.59
CA PHE A 51 -7.09 26.20 -6.24
C PHE A 51 -8.44 25.97 -5.55
N ALA A 52 -9.39 26.90 -5.71
CA ALA A 52 -10.73 26.76 -5.16
C ALA A 52 -11.45 25.51 -5.73
N GLU A 53 -11.38 25.29 -7.04
CA GLU A 53 -11.94 24.12 -7.71
C GLU A 53 -11.30 22.81 -7.21
N LEU A 54 -9.97 22.74 -7.15
CA LEU A 54 -9.26 21.56 -6.64
C LEU A 54 -9.66 21.21 -5.20
N LYS A 55 -9.91 22.22 -4.37
CA LYS A 55 -10.37 22.03 -2.99
C LYS A 55 -11.76 21.42 -2.93
N VAL A 56 -12.70 21.92 -3.74
CA VAL A 56 -14.06 21.36 -3.85
C VAL A 56 -14.00 19.93 -4.38
N GLU A 57 -13.19 19.67 -5.40
CA GLU A 57 -13.02 18.33 -5.97
C GLU A 57 -12.41 17.34 -4.98
N LEU A 58 -11.43 17.75 -4.19
CA LEU A 58 -10.80 16.92 -3.16
C LEU A 58 -11.85 16.45 -2.13
N SER A 59 -12.68 17.38 -1.63
CA SER A 59 -13.77 17.11 -0.70
C SER A 59 -14.89 16.27 -1.29
N ARG A 60 -15.27 16.52 -2.54
CA ARG A 60 -16.28 15.72 -3.24
C ARG A 60 -15.79 14.29 -3.44
N THR A 61 -14.55 14.12 -3.89
CA THR A 61 -13.97 12.81 -4.17
C THR A 61 -13.78 11.99 -2.89
N GLU A 62 -13.34 12.61 -1.80
CA GLU A 62 -13.31 11.97 -0.47
C GLU A 62 -14.68 11.42 -0.07
N ARG A 63 -15.74 12.23 -0.23
CA ARG A 63 -17.10 11.81 0.09
C ARG A 63 -17.54 10.61 -0.74
N HIS A 64 -17.17 10.56 -2.01
CA HIS A 64 -17.44 9.38 -2.85
C HIS A 64 -16.69 8.16 -2.33
N ILE A 65 -15.39 8.27 -2.04
CA ILE A 65 -14.59 7.16 -1.49
C ILE A 65 -15.24 6.60 -0.22
N LEU A 66 -15.62 7.46 0.73
CA LEU A 66 -16.28 7.03 1.97
C LEU A 66 -17.60 6.27 1.72
N LYS A 67 -18.41 6.75 0.77
CA LYS A 67 -19.67 6.09 0.39
C LYS A 67 -19.44 4.73 -0.24
N GLU A 68 -18.52 4.63 -1.20
CA GLU A 68 -18.20 3.37 -1.88
C GLU A 68 -17.62 2.33 -0.91
N MET A 69 -16.86 2.78 0.10
CA MET A 69 -16.33 1.91 1.16
C MET A 69 -17.36 1.57 2.25
N GLY A 70 -18.59 2.10 2.16
CA GLY A 70 -19.60 1.94 3.22
C GLY A 70 -19.15 2.47 4.58
N PHE A 71 -18.25 3.46 4.59
CA PHE A 71 -17.56 3.97 5.78
C PHE A 71 -16.70 2.93 6.53
N VAL A 72 -16.50 1.73 5.98
CA VAL A 72 -15.59 0.72 6.51
C VAL A 72 -14.17 1.06 6.06
N CYS A 73 -13.51 1.92 6.84
CA CYS A 73 -12.18 2.45 6.50
C CYS A 73 -11.06 1.91 7.40
N HIS A 74 -11.38 1.00 8.33
CA HIS A 74 -10.36 0.33 9.14
C HIS A 74 -9.59 -0.64 8.26
N VAL A 75 -8.26 -0.51 8.26
CA VAL A 75 -7.37 -1.38 7.50
C VAL A 75 -6.38 -1.99 8.48
N GLU A 76 -6.31 -3.31 8.49
CA GLU A 76 -5.23 -4.01 9.15
C GLU A 76 -4.15 -4.33 8.14
N HIS A 77 -2.90 -3.98 8.43
CA HIS A 77 -1.77 -4.19 7.53
C HIS A 77 -0.95 -5.42 7.93
N PRO A 78 -0.38 -6.18 6.96
CA PRO A 78 0.46 -7.34 7.26
C PRO A 78 1.66 -7.00 8.17
N HIS A 79 2.17 -5.76 8.05
CA HIS A 79 3.28 -5.23 8.86
C HIS A 79 3.09 -5.39 10.36
N LYS A 80 1.85 -5.30 10.85
CA LYS A 80 1.52 -5.46 12.27
C LYS A 80 1.89 -6.85 12.81
N PHE A 81 1.84 -7.88 11.96
CA PHE A 81 2.07 -9.27 12.33
C PHE A 81 3.52 -9.72 12.16
N ILE A 82 4.24 -9.15 11.19
CA ILE A 82 5.59 -9.59 10.79
C ILE A 82 6.53 -9.68 11.98
N SER A 83 6.59 -8.64 12.83
CA SER A 83 7.50 -8.62 13.99
C SER A 83 7.23 -9.77 14.96
N ASN A 84 5.96 -10.04 15.26
CA ASN A 84 5.58 -11.11 16.19
C ASN A 84 5.90 -12.48 15.59
N TYR A 85 5.61 -12.69 14.30
CA TYR A 85 5.88 -13.96 13.64
C TYR A 85 7.37 -14.27 13.62
N LEU A 86 8.21 -13.29 13.29
CA LEU A 86 9.66 -13.48 13.24
C LEU A 86 10.28 -13.73 14.62
N VAL A 87 9.75 -13.11 15.67
CA VAL A 87 10.16 -13.40 17.05
C VAL A 87 9.81 -14.84 17.43
N THR A 88 8.59 -15.28 17.14
CA THR A 88 8.14 -16.66 17.40
C THR A 88 8.95 -17.69 16.63
N LEU A 89 9.30 -17.39 15.37
CA LEU A 89 10.12 -18.26 14.52
C LEU A 89 11.63 -18.18 14.84
N LYS A 90 12.05 -17.24 15.70
CA LYS A 90 13.45 -16.95 16.02
C LYS A 90 14.30 -16.60 14.79
N THR A 91 13.73 -15.87 13.84
CA THR A 91 14.39 -15.45 12.59
C THR A 91 14.36 -13.92 12.40
N PRO A 92 14.88 -13.12 13.35
CA PRO A 92 14.86 -11.66 13.26
C PRO A 92 15.61 -11.09 12.04
N GLU A 93 16.55 -11.85 11.47
CA GLU A 93 17.32 -11.51 10.28
C GLU A 93 16.47 -11.32 9.02
N LEU A 94 15.28 -11.96 8.96
CA LEU A 94 14.36 -11.83 7.82
C LEU A 94 13.52 -10.54 7.85
N ARG A 95 13.60 -9.76 8.94
CA ARG A 95 12.70 -8.61 9.19
C ARG A 95 12.68 -7.61 8.05
N GLN A 96 13.85 -7.17 7.60
CA GLN A 96 13.92 -6.15 6.56
C GLN A 96 13.33 -6.65 5.25
N GLU A 97 13.63 -7.89 4.88
CA GLU A 97 13.16 -8.48 3.62
C GLU A 97 11.65 -8.73 3.65
N ALA A 98 11.13 -9.29 4.74
CA ALA A 98 9.68 -9.49 4.90
C ALA A 98 8.92 -8.15 4.88
N TRP A 99 9.49 -7.10 5.49
CA TRP A 99 8.91 -5.75 5.48
C TRP A 99 8.90 -5.14 4.07
N ASN A 100 9.99 -5.31 3.31
CA ASN A 100 10.08 -4.86 1.92
C ASN A 100 9.03 -5.57 1.05
N LEU A 101 8.91 -6.90 1.17
CA LEU A 101 7.92 -7.70 0.47
C LEU A 101 6.47 -7.29 0.83
N ALA A 102 6.21 -6.95 2.10
CA ALA A 102 4.92 -6.43 2.52
C ALA A 102 4.60 -5.07 1.89
N ASN A 103 5.59 -4.16 1.79
CA ASN A 103 5.41 -2.89 1.06
C ASN A 103 5.09 -3.13 -0.43
N ASP A 104 5.82 -4.05 -1.05
CA ASP A 104 5.62 -4.38 -2.47
C ASP A 104 4.27 -5.06 -2.72
N SER A 105 3.75 -5.84 -1.76
CA SER A 105 2.41 -6.45 -1.87
C SER A 105 1.29 -5.43 -2.05
N LEU A 106 1.46 -4.19 -1.54
CA LEU A 106 0.48 -3.10 -1.70
C LEU A 106 0.39 -2.59 -3.15
N ARG A 107 1.32 -3.00 -4.02
CA ARG A 107 1.25 -2.76 -5.47
C ARG A 107 0.40 -3.80 -6.21
N THR A 108 -0.20 -4.74 -5.48
CA THR A 108 -1.01 -5.84 -5.99
C THR A 108 -2.39 -5.83 -5.34
N THR A 109 -3.24 -6.79 -5.68
CA THR A 109 -4.57 -6.94 -5.08
C THR A 109 -4.59 -7.84 -3.84
N LEU A 110 -3.43 -8.18 -3.26
CA LEU A 110 -3.37 -9.10 -2.11
C LEU A 110 -4.12 -8.56 -0.89
N CYS A 111 -4.03 -7.25 -0.63
CA CYS A 111 -4.69 -6.60 0.52
C CYS A 111 -6.23 -6.62 0.48
N VAL A 112 -6.84 -6.92 -0.66
CA VAL A 112 -8.30 -7.06 -0.81
C VAL A 112 -8.74 -8.50 -1.03
N ARG A 113 -7.80 -9.44 -1.22
CA ARG A 113 -8.07 -10.86 -1.48
C ARG A 113 -7.80 -11.75 -0.27
N PHE A 114 -6.88 -11.33 0.61
CA PHE A 114 -6.41 -12.12 1.73
C PHE A 114 -6.42 -11.30 3.01
N LYS A 115 -6.64 -11.99 4.14
CA LYS A 115 -6.40 -11.41 5.46
C LYS A 115 -4.93 -11.08 5.64
N SER A 116 -4.64 -10.09 6.47
CA SER A 116 -3.29 -9.56 6.65
C SER A 116 -2.32 -10.55 7.30
N GLU A 117 -2.82 -11.47 8.11
CA GLU A 117 -2.09 -12.60 8.70
C GLU A 117 -1.57 -13.55 7.61
N VAL A 118 -2.40 -13.85 6.61
CA VAL A 118 -2.03 -14.73 5.48
C VAL A 118 -0.99 -14.04 4.61
N VAL A 119 -1.16 -12.74 4.32
CA VAL A 119 -0.17 -11.96 3.57
C VAL A 119 1.15 -11.88 4.36
N ALA A 120 1.10 -11.67 5.67
CA ALA A 120 2.26 -11.66 6.55
C ALA A 120 3.00 -13.01 6.54
N CYS A 121 2.28 -14.12 6.63
CA CYS A 121 2.87 -15.45 6.48
C CYS A 121 3.52 -15.64 5.10
N GLY A 122 2.85 -15.19 4.04
CA GLY A 122 3.36 -15.26 2.68
C GLY A 122 4.67 -14.49 2.46
N VAL A 123 4.76 -13.25 2.98
CA VAL A 123 5.99 -12.45 2.86
C VAL A 123 7.12 -12.98 3.74
N VAL A 124 6.83 -13.51 4.94
CA VAL A 124 7.83 -14.18 5.80
C VAL A 124 8.34 -15.45 5.11
N TYR A 125 7.43 -16.25 4.54
CA TYR A 125 7.80 -17.44 3.77
C TYR A 125 8.70 -17.07 2.58
N ALA A 126 8.30 -16.08 1.77
CA ALA A 126 9.10 -15.61 0.63
C ALA A 126 10.48 -15.09 1.07
N ALA A 127 10.56 -14.32 2.17
CA ALA A 127 11.83 -13.84 2.72
C ALA A 127 12.73 -15.00 3.14
N ALA A 128 12.20 -15.97 3.88
CA ALA A 128 12.94 -17.16 4.31
C ALA A 128 13.50 -17.95 3.12
N ARG A 129 12.69 -18.13 2.06
CA ARG A 129 13.14 -18.79 0.81
C ARG A 129 14.26 -18.03 0.11
N ARG A 130 14.20 -16.68 0.07
CA ARG A 130 15.26 -15.84 -0.52
C ARG A 130 16.57 -15.93 0.24
N PHE A 131 16.50 -15.97 1.57
CA PHE A 131 17.65 -16.01 2.47
C PHE A 131 18.10 -17.44 2.82
N GLN A 132 17.41 -18.45 2.27
CA GLN A 132 17.65 -19.88 2.54
C GLN A 132 17.60 -20.24 4.03
N VAL A 133 16.75 -19.54 4.80
CA VAL A 133 16.53 -19.82 6.22
C VAL A 133 15.49 -20.94 6.34
N PRO A 134 15.82 -22.07 7.01
CA PRO A 134 14.87 -23.15 7.22
C PRO A 134 13.83 -22.73 8.26
N LEU A 135 12.55 -22.90 7.91
CA LEU A 135 11.44 -22.71 8.85
C LEU A 135 10.82 -24.06 9.25
N PRO A 136 10.17 -24.17 10.41
CA PRO A 136 9.57 -25.43 10.86
C PRO A 136 8.48 -25.95 9.92
N GLU A 137 8.61 -27.18 9.44
CA GLU A 137 7.65 -27.83 8.52
C GLU A 137 6.82 -28.93 9.21
N ASN A 138 7.18 -29.33 10.45
CA ASN A 138 6.46 -30.36 11.20
C ASN A 138 6.28 -29.98 12.70
N PRO A 139 5.10 -29.53 13.13
CA PRO A 139 3.98 -29.12 12.27
C PRO A 139 4.37 -27.88 11.44
N PRO A 140 3.73 -27.66 10.27
CA PRO A 140 4.03 -26.49 9.45
C PRO A 140 3.78 -25.19 10.22
N TRP A 141 4.80 -24.33 10.28
CA TRP A 141 4.82 -23.17 11.17
C TRP A 141 3.64 -22.20 10.96
N TRP A 142 3.19 -22.05 9.72
CA TRP A 142 2.10 -21.13 9.37
C TRP A 142 0.75 -21.50 9.98
N LYS A 143 0.56 -22.76 10.39
CA LYS A 143 -0.65 -23.19 11.11
C LYS A 143 -0.78 -22.51 12.47
N ALA A 144 0.34 -22.15 13.11
CA ALA A 144 0.33 -21.41 14.38
C ALA A 144 -0.15 -19.96 14.22
N PHE A 145 -0.29 -19.49 12.99
CA PHE A 145 -0.72 -18.12 12.64
C PHE A 145 -2.01 -18.11 11.82
N ASP A 146 -2.80 -19.18 11.89
CA ASP A 146 -4.10 -19.32 11.20
C ASP A 146 -4.03 -19.08 9.68
N ALA A 147 -2.90 -19.44 9.07
CA ALA A 147 -2.69 -19.33 7.63
C ALA A 147 -2.66 -20.70 6.95
N ASP A 148 -3.10 -20.75 5.70
CA ASP A 148 -3.07 -21.94 4.86
C ASP A 148 -1.94 -21.89 3.84
N LYS A 149 -1.41 -23.07 3.50
CA LYS A 149 -0.33 -23.20 2.51
C LYS A 149 -0.73 -22.66 1.14
N SER A 150 -1.96 -22.92 0.70
CA SER A 150 -2.50 -22.40 -0.56
C SER A 150 -2.51 -20.86 -0.62
N GLY A 151 -2.87 -20.21 0.49
CA GLY A 151 -2.83 -18.75 0.61
C GLY A 151 -1.41 -18.20 0.56
N ILE A 152 -0.48 -18.84 1.27
CA ILE A 152 0.95 -18.49 1.25
C ILE A 152 1.53 -18.63 -0.16
N ASP A 153 1.23 -19.73 -0.85
CA ASP A 153 1.71 -20.00 -2.19
C ASP A 153 1.16 -18.98 -3.20
N GLU A 154 -0.10 -18.59 -3.06
CA GLU A 154 -0.71 -17.54 -3.88
C GLU A 154 -0.08 -16.16 -3.63
N VAL A 155 0.20 -15.79 -2.38
CA VAL A 155 0.93 -14.56 -2.05
C VAL A 155 2.32 -14.58 -2.70
N CYS A 156 3.04 -15.68 -2.55
CA CYS A 156 4.36 -15.87 -3.15
C CYS A 156 4.32 -15.77 -4.67
N ARG A 157 3.33 -16.40 -5.31
CA ARG A 157 3.13 -16.38 -6.76
C ARG A 157 2.83 -14.97 -7.27
N VAL A 158 1.96 -14.22 -6.58
CA VAL A 158 1.64 -12.84 -6.95
C VAL A 158 2.86 -11.91 -6.80
N LEU A 159 3.64 -12.07 -5.74
CA LEU A 159 4.88 -11.30 -5.55
C LEU A 159 5.94 -11.67 -6.60
N ALA A 160 6.13 -12.95 -6.87
CA ALA A 160 7.04 -13.40 -7.93
C ALA A 160 6.62 -12.82 -9.30
N HIS A 161 5.32 -12.82 -9.61
CA HIS A 161 4.81 -12.17 -10.81
C HIS A 161 5.10 -10.67 -10.81
N LEU A 162 4.84 -9.94 -9.70
CA LEU A 162 5.15 -8.52 -9.58
C LEU A 162 6.62 -8.21 -9.90
N TYR A 163 7.55 -9.02 -9.40
CA TYR A 163 8.98 -8.84 -9.65
C TYR A 163 9.43 -9.25 -11.06
N SER A 164 8.64 -10.07 -11.77
CA SER A 164 8.89 -10.38 -13.18
C SER A 164 8.50 -9.24 -14.13
N LEU A 165 7.67 -8.30 -13.67
CA LEU A 165 7.23 -7.17 -14.48
C LEU A 165 8.36 -6.16 -14.71
N PRO A 166 8.40 -5.49 -15.88
CA PRO A 166 9.34 -4.41 -16.10
C PRO A 166 9.08 -3.24 -15.14
N LYS A 167 10.08 -2.37 -14.97
CA LYS A 167 9.90 -1.12 -14.20
C LYS A 167 8.66 -0.38 -14.71
N ALA A 168 7.79 0.01 -13.77
CA ALA A 168 6.56 0.72 -14.09
C ALA A 168 6.89 2.00 -14.90
N LYS A 169 6.26 2.12 -16.08
CA LYS A 169 6.33 3.32 -16.90
C LYS A 169 5.00 4.05 -16.79
N TYR A 170 5.06 5.37 -16.72
CA TYR A 170 3.84 6.17 -16.80
C TYR A 170 3.30 6.10 -18.23
N ILE A 171 2.04 5.70 -18.36
CA ILE A 171 1.33 5.68 -19.63
C ILE A 171 0.21 6.70 -19.51
N SER A 172 0.10 7.60 -20.49
CA SER A 172 -1.03 8.53 -20.55
C SER A 172 -2.28 7.72 -20.91
N VAL A 173 -3.19 7.57 -19.96
CA VAL A 173 -4.48 6.90 -20.19
C VAL A 173 -5.48 7.98 -20.63
N CYS A 174 -5.35 8.38 -21.90
CA CYS A 174 -6.14 9.38 -22.64
C CYS A 174 -6.24 10.80 -22.04
N LYS A 175 -6.35 11.80 -22.94
CA LYS A 175 -6.63 13.21 -22.62
C LYS A 175 -8.13 13.44 -22.57
#